data_AF-A0A562PSY6-F1
#
_entry.id   AF-A0A562PSY6-F1
#
_cell.length_a   1.000
_cell.length_b   1.000
_cell.length_c   1.000
_cell.angle_alpha   90.00
_cell.angle_beta   90.00
_cell.angle_gamma   90.00
#
_symmetry.space_group_name_H-M   'P 1'
#
loop_
_entity.id
_entity.type
_entity.pdbx_description
1 polymer ?
#
loop_
_entity_poly.entity_id
_entity_poly.type
_entity_poly.pdbx_seq_one_letter_code
_entity_poly.pdbx_strand_id
1 'polypeptide(L)'
;MMRALMLGVLFVLHGAAAAHGAEPCPRAAGGAEWSAQCFTGQGGERRVKPKYLGRLAWNEHGMATVLIAEPRELLAVDRTGRVVVPNIRHTGDFDFPQAAHGIGRFDVRQAGTTKCGYFVAGRFTVLVPPQYDQCQAFRDDKAVACEDCVRYCTDQECHDSVLVGGTGIAFDTAGKVKRRYPLPTLEQACPNGKASVENGGPVPVLRCAANADSPFKL
;
A
#
# COMPACT_ATOMS: atom_id res chain seq x y z
N MET A 1 -56.27 -56.27 -22.05
CA MET A 1 -57.07 -55.54 -21.05
C MET A 1 -56.15 -54.62 -20.27
N MET A 2 -56.59 -53.35 -20.10
CA MET A 2 -56.09 -52.32 -19.18
C MET A 2 -54.70 -51.72 -19.48
N ARG A 3 -54.64 -50.49 -20.01
CA ARG A 3 -54.71 -49.19 -19.29
C ARG A 3 -53.39 -48.93 -18.54
N ALA A 4 -52.76 -47.77 -18.50
CA ALA A 4 -52.93 -46.42 -19.05
C ALA A 4 -52.03 -45.53 -18.17
N LEU A 5 -51.41 -44.48 -18.73
CA LEU A 5 -51.12 -43.18 -18.06
C LEU A 5 -50.08 -43.22 -16.88
N MET A 6 -49.17 -42.27 -16.63
CA MET A 6 -49.25 -40.80 -16.67
C MET A 6 -47.84 -40.18 -16.56
N LEU A 7 -47.73 -39.02 -17.23
CA LEU A 7 -47.00 -37.79 -16.87
C LEU A 7 -45.47 -37.82 -16.72
N GLY A 8 -44.82 -37.34 -17.79
CA GLY A 8 -43.57 -36.62 -17.70
C GLY A 8 -43.75 -35.28 -16.99
N VAL A 9 -42.87 -35.02 -16.03
CA VAL A 9 -42.67 -33.71 -15.43
C VAL A 9 -41.40 -33.12 -16.06
N LEU A 10 -41.59 -32.29 -17.09
CA LEU A 10 -40.56 -31.37 -17.57
C LEU A 10 -40.32 -30.34 -16.45
N PHE A 11 -39.31 -30.55 -15.63
CA PHE A 11 -38.73 -29.47 -14.83
C PHE A 11 -37.98 -28.53 -15.78
N VAL A 12 -38.70 -27.55 -16.32
CA VAL A 12 -38.12 -26.33 -16.87
C VAL A 12 -37.56 -25.56 -15.68
N LEU A 13 -36.35 -25.94 -15.26
CA LEU A 13 -35.55 -25.13 -14.35
C LEU A 13 -35.21 -23.85 -15.12
N HIS A 14 -36.02 -22.84 -14.79
CA HIS A 14 -35.82 -21.46 -15.18
C HIS A 14 -34.41 -21.08 -14.76
N GLY A 15 -33.50 -21.06 -15.73
CA GLY A 15 -32.22 -20.40 -15.60
C GLY A 15 -32.52 -18.93 -15.33
N ALA A 16 -32.57 -18.57 -14.05
CA ALA A 16 -32.42 -17.20 -13.62
C ALA A 16 -31.05 -16.77 -14.13
N ALA A 17 -31.04 -16.15 -15.31
CA ALA A 17 -29.93 -15.34 -15.77
C ALA A 17 -29.76 -14.29 -14.69
N ALA A 18 -28.84 -14.55 -13.76
CA ALA A 18 -28.39 -13.54 -12.82
C ALA A 18 -28.04 -12.34 -13.69
N ALA A 19 -28.82 -11.26 -13.55
CA ALA A 19 -28.49 -9.98 -14.12
C ALA A 19 -27.08 -9.69 -13.62
N HIS A 20 -26.10 -9.82 -14.52
CA HIS A 20 -24.73 -9.47 -14.22
C HIS A 20 -24.77 -7.97 -14.03
N GLY A 21 -24.90 -7.54 -12.77
CA GLY A 21 -24.76 -6.15 -12.38
C GLY A 21 -23.52 -5.61 -13.09
N ALA A 22 -23.70 -4.48 -13.79
CA ALA A 22 -22.68 -3.92 -14.67
C ALA A 22 -21.30 -4.01 -14.00
N GLU A 23 -20.36 -4.67 -14.67
CA GLU A 23 -19.06 -4.99 -14.07
C GLU A 23 -18.45 -3.71 -13.48
N PRO A 24 -18.07 -3.69 -12.19
CA PRO A 24 -17.56 -2.53 -11.44
C PRO A 24 -16.12 -2.17 -11.85
N CYS A 25 -15.89 -2.08 -13.16
CA CYS A 25 -14.64 -1.70 -13.80
C CYS A 25 -14.92 -0.40 -14.58
N PRO A 26 -15.11 0.74 -13.90
CA PRO A 26 -15.59 1.97 -14.52
C PRO A 26 -14.61 2.51 -15.57
N ARG A 27 -15.10 3.38 -16.47
CA ARG A 27 -14.20 4.18 -17.32
C ARG A 27 -13.49 5.20 -16.42
N ALA A 28 -12.17 5.19 -16.40
CA ALA A 28 -11.29 5.89 -15.45
C ALA A 28 -11.24 7.42 -15.61
N ALA A 29 -12.35 8.07 -15.96
CA ALA A 29 -12.46 9.52 -15.85
C ALA A 29 -12.99 9.85 -14.44
N GLY A 30 -12.07 10.09 -13.49
CA GLY A 30 -12.38 10.76 -12.22
C GLY A 30 -12.73 9.88 -11.03
N GLY A 31 -11.70 9.37 -10.32
CA GLY A 31 -11.83 8.93 -8.92
C GLY A 31 -12.69 7.70 -8.64
N ALA A 32 -13.28 7.07 -9.66
CA ALA A 32 -14.11 5.88 -9.48
C ALA A 32 -13.26 4.67 -9.07
N GLU A 33 -13.69 4.00 -8.00
CA GLU A 33 -13.02 2.81 -7.48
C GLU A 33 -13.33 1.59 -8.37
N TRP A 34 -12.30 0.77 -8.59
CA TRP A 34 -12.36 -0.45 -9.38
C TRP A 34 -12.53 -1.67 -8.47
N SER A 35 -13.20 -2.71 -8.96
CA SER A 35 -13.18 -4.00 -8.28
C SER A 35 -11.87 -4.75 -8.53
N ALA A 36 -11.40 -5.50 -7.52
CA ALA A 36 -10.30 -6.44 -7.69
C ALA A 36 -10.59 -7.50 -8.79
N GLN A 37 -11.86 -7.78 -9.08
CA GLN A 37 -12.28 -8.69 -10.16
C GLN A 37 -11.96 -8.17 -11.57
N CYS A 38 -11.60 -6.89 -11.70
CA CYS A 38 -11.14 -6.31 -12.96
C CYS A 38 -9.73 -6.80 -13.35
N PHE A 39 -9.05 -7.50 -12.45
CA PHE A 39 -7.68 -7.98 -12.60
C PHE A 39 -7.62 -9.52 -12.72
N THR A 40 -6.47 -10.00 -13.17
CA THR A 40 -6.05 -11.41 -13.19
C THR A 40 -4.64 -11.52 -12.62
N GLY A 41 -4.25 -12.72 -12.19
CA GLY A 41 -2.94 -12.95 -11.58
C GLY A 41 -2.85 -12.38 -10.16
N GLN A 42 -1.68 -12.52 -9.56
CA GLN A 42 -1.37 -12.07 -8.20
C GLN A 42 0.06 -11.52 -8.14
N GLY A 43 0.35 -10.69 -7.13
CA GLY A 43 1.69 -10.14 -6.92
C GLY A 43 2.24 -9.44 -8.16
N GLY A 44 3.50 -9.74 -8.52
CA GLY A 44 4.17 -9.16 -9.70
C GLY A 44 3.56 -9.56 -11.05
N GLU A 45 2.71 -10.58 -11.09
CA GLU A 45 1.99 -11.03 -12.30
C GLU A 45 0.57 -10.46 -12.39
N ARG A 46 0.19 -9.58 -11.46
CA ARG A 46 -1.13 -8.97 -11.47
C ARG A 46 -1.30 -8.05 -12.67
N ARG A 47 -2.41 -8.21 -13.39
CA ARG A 47 -2.72 -7.45 -14.62
C ARG A 47 -4.20 -7.09 -14.69
N VAL A 48 -4.51 -5.94 -15.28
CA VAL A 48 -5.88 -5.60 -15.70
C VAL A 48 -6.30 -6.54 -16.84
N LYS A 49 -7.52 -7.08 -16.77
CA LYS A 49 -8.04 -7.94 -17.85
C LYS A 49 -8.04 -7.17 -19.18
N PRO A 50 -7.61 -7.78 -20.31
CA PRO A 50 -7.49 -7.08 -21.60
C PRO A 50 -8.73 -6.29 -22.03
N LYS A 51 -9.93 -6.83 -21.78
CA LYS A 51 -11.21 -6.17 -22.10
C LYS A 51 -11.44 -4.81 -21.41
N TYR A 52 -10.67 -4.47 -20.38
CA TYR A 52 -10.78 -3.20 -19.65
C TYR A 52 -9.64 -2.22 -19.92
N LEU A 53 -8.63 -2.57 -20.73
CA LEU A 53 -7.50 -1.66 -20.97
C LEU A 53 -7.93 -0.36 -21.65
N GLY A 54 -8.93 -0.42 -22.54
CA GLY A 54 -9.52 0.76 -23.17
C GLY A 54 -10.33 1.65 -22.21
N ARG A 55 -10.48 1.27 -20.93
CA ARG A 55 -11.16 2.06 -19.90
C ARG A 55 -10.19 2.87 -19.03
N LEU A 56 -8.88 2.62 -19.13
CA LEU A 56 -7.86 3.28 -18.32
C LEU A 56 -7.53 4.68 -18.87
N ALA A 57 -7.28 5.63 -17.96
CA ALA A 57 -6.83 6.97 -18.29
C ALA A 57 -5.30 7.02 -18.26
N TRP A 58 -4.69 7.02 -19.44
CA TRP A 58 -3.23 6.98 -19.60
C TRP A 58 -2.63 8.38 -19.52
N ASN A 59 -1.53 8.51 -18.77
CA ASN A 59 -0.68 9.69 -18.83
C ASN A 59 0.28 9.65 -20.04
N GLU A 60 1.06 10.71 -20.21
CA GLU A 60 2.04 10.85 -21.31
C GLU A 60 3.13 9.77 -21.31
N HIS A 61 3.38 9.14 -20.16
CA HIS A 61 4.35 8.05 -20.00
C HIS A 61 3.75 6.67 -20.22
N GLY A 62 2.47 6.59 -20.61
CA GLY A 62 1.78 5.33 -20.84
C GLY A 62 1.43 4.57 -19.56
N MET A 63 1.32 5.28 -18.44
CA MET A 63 0.91 4.73 -17.15
C MET A 63 -0.50 5.18 -16.80
N ALA A 64 -1.23 4.36 -16.05
CA ALA A 64 -2.53 4.72 -15.49
C ALA A 64 -2.56 4.37 -14.00
N THR A 65 -3.21 5.19 -13.19
CA THR A 65 -3.49 4.88 -11.78
C THR A 65 -4.88 4.27 -11.64
N VAL A 66 -5.01 3.26 -10.79
CA VAL A 66 -6.27 2.61 -10.47
C VAL A 66 -6.40 2.51 -8.96
N LEU A 67 -7.49 3.03 -8.41
CA LEU A 67 -7.88 2.81 -7.02
C LEU A 67 -8.82 1.61 -6.98
N ILE A 68 -8.42 0.53 -6.31
CA ILE A 68 -9.29 -0.62 -6.04
C ILE A 68 -10.09 -0.34 -4.77
N ALA A 69 -11.38 -0.68 -4.77
CA ALA A 69 -12.27 -0.46 -3.62
C ALA A 69 -11.93 -1.38 -2.43
N GLU A 70 -11.72 -2.67 -2.71
CA GLU A 70 -11.48 -3.71 -1.71
C GLU A 70 -10.41 -4.72 -2.19
N PRO A 71 -9.26 -4.84 -1.50
CA PRO A 71 -8.79 -3.93 -0.44
C PRO A 71 -8.53 -2.55 -1.04
N ARG A 72 -8.82 -1.48 -0.27
CA ARG A 72 -8.59 -0.10 -0.72
C ARG A 72 -7.12 0.10 -1.08
N GLU A 73 -6.80 0.05 -2.37
CA GLU A 73 -5.42 -0.02 -2.87
C GLU A 73 -5.28 0.88 -4.08
N LEU A 74 -4.38 1.87 -4.01
CA LEU A 74 -3.96 2.62 -5.18
C LEU A 74 -2.81 1.90 -5.86
N LEU A 75 -2.89 1.66 -7.17
CA LEU A 75 -1.80 1.05 -7.93
C LEU A 75 -1.60 1.74 -9.27
N ALA A 76 -0.45 1.50 -9.89
CA ALA A 76 -0.14 1.95 -11.24
C ALA A 76 0.03 0.77 -12.20
N VAL A 77 -0.47 0.94 -13.43
CA VAL A 77 -0.40 -0.05 -14.50
C VAL A 77 0.23 0.53 -15.76
N ASP A 78 0.96 -0.31 -16.50
CA ASP A 78 1.49 0.03 -17.83
C ASP A 78 0.45 -0.26 -18.95
N ARG A 79 0.78 0.13 -20.20
CA ARG A 79 -0.08 -0.08 -21.38
C ARG A 79 -0.47 -1.54 -21.65
N THR A 80 0.28 -2.51 -21.11
CA THR A 80 -0.06 -3.93 -21.21
C THR A 80 -1.03 -4.39 -20.12
N GLY A 81 -1.41 -3.48 -19.23
CA GLY A 81 -2.25 -3.74 -18.07
C GLY A 81 -1.49 -4.28 -16.86
N ARG A 82 -0.16 -4.43 -16.93
CA ARG A 82 0.62 -4.98 -15.81
C ARG A 82 0.73 -3.97 -14.69
N VAL A 83 0.50 -4.44 -13.46
CA VAL A 83 0.76 -3.65 -12.25
C VAL A 83 2.26 -3.47 -12.09
N VAL A 84 2.73 -2.23 -12.19
CA VAL A 84 4.16 -1.88 -12.08
C VAL A 84 4.53 -1.33 -10.71
N VAL A 85 3.59 -0.66 -10.04
CA VAL A 85 3.73 -0.18 -8.66
C VAL A 85 2.42 -0.50 -7.92
N PRO A 86 2.39 -1.55 -7.08
CA PRO A 86 1.21 -1.88 -6.26
C PRO A 86 1.16 -1.01 -5.01
N ASN A 87 0.03 -1.01 -4.30
CA ASN A 87 -0.18 -0.37 -2.99
C ASN A 87 0.63 0.93 -2.76
N ILE A 88 0.42 1.91 -3.64
CA ILE A 88 0.99 3.25 -3.55
C ILE A 88 0.44 3.94 -2.32
N ARG A 89 1.34 4.45 -1.47
CA ARG A 89 0.94 5.30 -0.36
C ARG A 89 0.46 6.65 -0.90
N HIS A 90 -0.73 7.05 -0.46
CA HIS A 90 -1.45 8.23 -0.97
C HIS A 90 -2.26 8.91 0.15
N THR A 91 -1.84 8.72 1.40
CA THR A 91 -2.53 9.25 2.59
C THR A 91 -1.60 10.24 3.30
N GLY A 92 -1.78 11.53 3.00
CA GLY A 92 -1.03 12.63 3.62
C GLY A 92 -0.25 13.48 2.62
N ASP A 93 0.18 14.65 3.09
CA ASP A 93 0.75 15.73 2.25
C ASP A 93 2.11 15.38 1.62
N PHE A 94 2.74 14.29 2.06
CA PHE A 94 4.06 13.84 1.62
C PHE A 94 4.03 12.60 0.73
N ASP A 95 2.83 12.11 0.41
CA ASP A 95 2.62 10.91 -0.39
C ASP A 95 2.04 11.26 -1.78
N PHE A 96 1.80 10.26 -2.62
CA PHE A 96 1.27 10.49 -3.97
C PHE A 96 -0.10 11.20 -3.91
N PRO A 97 -0.37 12.20 -4.78
CA PRO A 97 0.46 12.67 -5.90
C PRO A 97 1.44 13.80 -5.55
N GLN A 98 1.48 14.25 -4.30
CA GLN A 98 2.24 15.44 -3.86
C GLN A 98 3.63 15.10 -3.27
N ALA A 99 4.12 13.89 -3.50
CA ALA A 99 5.36 13.41 -2.91
C ALA A 99 6.56 14.32 -3.24
N ALA A 100 7.37 14.63 -2.23
CA ALA A 100 8.56 15.47 -2.37
C ALA A 100 9.50 14.91 -3.45
N HIS A 101 10.05 15.82 -4.26
CA HIS A 101 10.90 15.49 -5.42
C HIS A 101 10.24 14.56 -6.46
N GLY A 102 8.92 14.36 -6.40
CA GLY A 102 8.22 13.39 -7.22
C GLY A 102 8.61 11.94 -6.90
N ILE A 103 8.95 11.62 -5.65
CA ILE A 103 9.34 10.27 -5.24
C ILE A 103 8.35 9.72 -4.22
N GLY A 104 7.49 8.80 -4.66
CA GLY A 104 6.49 8.17 -3.83
C GLY A 104 6.98 6.89 -3.15
N ARG A 105 6.20 6.42 -2.17
CA ARG A 105 6.40 5.14 -1.49
C ARG A 105 5.36 4.14 -1.93
N PHE A 106 5.74 2.87 -1.93
CA PHE A 106 4.83 1.78 -2.21
C PHE A 106 5.18 0.57 -1.37
N ASP A 107 4.19 -0.29 -1.15
CA ASP A 107 4.34 -1.50 -0.37
C ASP A 107 4.03 -2.73 -1.24
N VAL A 108 4.72 -3.84 -0.98
CA VAL A 108 4.48 -5.15 -1.59
C VAL A 108 4.37 -6.18 -0.48
N ARG A 109 3.33 -7.01 -0.55
CA ARG A 109 3.22 -8.18 0.33
C ARG A 109 4.05 -9.33 -0.24
N GLN A 110 5.08 -9.77 0.50
CA GLN A 110 5.99 -10.86 0.14
C GLN A 110 6.06 -11.88 1.29
N ALA A 111 5.77 -13.15 1.01
CA ALA A 111 5.85 -14.26 1.98
C ALA A 111 5.17 -13.96 3.33
N GLY A 112 4.02 -13.26 3.32
CA GLY A 112 3.28 -12.88 4.53
C GLY A 112 3.75 -11.61 5.21
N THR A 113 4.92 -11.07 4.84
CA THR A 113 5.45 -9.78 5.32
C THR A 113 5.15 -8.66 4.32
N THR A 114 5.09 -7.42 4.80
CA THR A 114 4.99 -6.25 3.92
C THR A 114 6.37 -5.63 3.82
N LYS A 115 6.85 -5.45 2.58
CA LYS A 115 8.08 -4.73 2.28
C LYS A 115 7.75 -3.46 1.53
N CYS A 116 8.58 -2.44 1.67
CA CYS A 116 8.35 -1.13 1.05
C CYS A 116 9.54 -0.69 0.20
N GLY A 117 9.25 0.16 -0.78
CA GLY A 117 10.23 0.75 -1.68
C GLY A 117 9.82 2.15 -2.13
N TYR A 118 10.57 2.69 -3.09
CA TYR A 118 10.36 4.03 -3.63
C TYR A 118 10.20 4.00 -5.15
N PHE A 119 9.40 4.91 -5.70
CA PHE A 119 9.16 5.02 -7.13
C PHE A 119 9.12 6.49 -7.57
N VAL A 120 9.41 6.74 -8.85
CA VAL A 120 9.28 8.06 -9.46
C VAL A 120 7.82 8.31 -9.85
N ALA A 121 7.17 9.29 -9.23
CA ALA A 121 5.80 9.70 -9.52
C ALA A 121 5.65 10.16 -10.98
N GLY A 122 4.48 9.93 -11.55
CA GLY A 122 4.20 10.17 -12.98
C GLY A 122 4.74 9.07 -13.89
N ARG A 123 6.00 8.65 -13.75
CA ARG A 123 6.58 7.55 -14.54
C ARG A 123 6.35 6.17 -13.96
N PHE A 124 6.03 6.08 -12.67
CA PHE A 124 5.86 4.83 -11.92
C PHE A 124 7.01 3.84 -12.12
N THR A 125 8.23 4.37 -12.26
CA THR A 125 9.45 3.57 -12.33
C THR A 125 9.95 3.32 -10.91
N VAL A 126 10.19 2.06 -10.56
CA VAL A 126 10.77 1.70 -9.26
C VAL A 126 12.17 2.30 -9.16
N LEU A 127 12.36 3.17 -8.19
CA LEU A 127 13.63 3.83 -7.88
C LEU A 127 14.45 2.99 -6.90
N VAL A 128 13.77 2.44 -5.90
CA VAL A 128 14.36 1.56 -4.89
C VAL A 128 13.43 0.35 -4.73
N PRO A 129 13.96 -0.88 -4.86
CA PRO A 129 13.14 -2.09 -4.79
C PRO A 129 12.49 -2.28 -3.40
N PRO A 130 11.35 -2.99 -3.35
CA PRO A 130 10.57 -3.15 -2.12
C PRO A 130 11.18 -4.25 -1.23
N GLN A 131 12.25 -3.94 -0.52
CA GLN A 131 13.00 -4.90 0.31
C GLN A 131 13.12 -4.49 1.79
N TYR A 132 12.61 -3.31 2.15
CA TYR A 132 12.72 -2.74 3.49
C TYR A 132 11.45 -2.98 4.30
N ASP A 133 11.55 -3.07 5.62
CA ASP A 133 10.39 -3.28 6.49
C ASP A 133 9.57 -2.00 6.67
N GLN A 134 10.24 -0.85 6.73
CA GLN A 134 9.61 0.46 6.85
C GLN A 134 10.30 1.49 5.97
N CYS A 135 9.51 2.40 5.39
CA CYS A 135 9.97 3.47 4.49
C CYS A 135 9.31 4.78 4.91
N GLN A 136 10.12 5.79 5.21
CA GLN A 136 9.66 7.16 5.46
C GLN A 136 9.60 7.95 4.15
N ALA A 137 8.73 8.96 4.07
CA ALA A 137 8.67 9.82 2.90
C ALA A 137 9.97 10.62 2.72
N PHE A 138 10.25 11.06 1.50
CA PHE A 138 11.35 12.00 1.26
C PHE A 138 11.09 13.33 1.98
N ARG A 139 12.09 13.80 2.73
CA ARG A 139 12.14 15.11 3.39
C ARG A 139 13.58 15.61 3.35
N ASP A 140 13.78 16.88 3.03
CA ASP A 140 15.12 17.51 2.96
C ASP A 140 16.12 16.70 2.11
N ASP A 141 15.74 16.39 0.86
CA ASP A 141 16.55 15.64 -0.13
C ASP A 141 16.96 14.21 0.27
N LYS A 142 16.36 13.64 1.31
CA LYS A 142 16.65 12.28 1.78
C LYS A 142 15.39 11.50 2.16
N ALA A 143 15.49 10.18 2.10
CA ALA A 143 14.52 9.28 2.73
C ALA A 143 15.24 8.26 3.61
N VAL A 144 14.53 7.78 4.63
CA VAL A 144 15.01 6.72 5.52
C VAL A 144 14.13 5.50 5.35
N ALA A 145 14.76 4.36 5.10
CA ALA A 145 14.13 3.06 5.26
C ALA A 145 14.87 2.24 6.33
N CYS A 146 14.34 1.08 6.69
CA CYS A 146 15.06 0.17 7.57
C CYS A 146 14.81 -1.31 7.32
N GLU A 147 15.78 -2.11 7.75
CA GLU A 147 15.78 -3.58 7.76
C GLU A 147 15.77 -4.05 9.22
N ASP A 148 14.97 -5.07 9.51
CA ASP A 148 14.78 -5.68 10.83
C ASP A 148 14.36 -4.67 11.91
N CYS A 149 13.45 -3.77 11.54
CA CYS A 149 13.00 -2.66 12.37
C CYS A 149 11.48 -2.64 12.55
N VAL A 150 11.04 -1.92 13.59
CA VAL A 150 9.62 -1.63 13.84
C VAL A 150 9.40 -0.13 13.86
N ARG A 151 8.30 0.32 13.24
CA ARG A 151 7.82 1.69 13.37
C ARG A 151 6.93 1.79 14.60
N TYR A 152 7.23 2.74 15.48
CA TYR A 152 6.38 3.12 16.59
C TYR A 152 5.87 4.54 16.39
N CYS A 153 4.58 4.75 16.62
CA CYS A 153 4.03 6.10 16.77
C CYS A 153 4.49 6.68 18.12
N THR A 154 4.77 7.99 18.17
CA THR A 154 5.13 8.66 19.43
C THR A 154 3.94 9.24 20.16
N ASP A 155 2.77 9.25 19.52
CA ASP A 155 1.46 9.56 20.09
C ASP A 155 0.37 8.64 19.51
N GLN A 156 -0.86 8.78 20.00
CA GLN A 156 -2.00 7.93 19.60
C GLN A 156 -2.51 8.22 18.18
N GLU A 157 -2.32 9.45 17.69
CA GLU A 157 -2.76 9.89 16.36
C GLU A 157 -1.69 9.62 15.29
N CYS A 158 -0.50 9.18 15.72
CA CYS A 158 0.67 8.88 14.91
C CYS A 158 1.14 10.06 14.05
N HIS A 159 1.04 11.28 14.57
CA HIS A 159 1.57 12.46 13.89
C HIS A 159 3.07 12.32 13.65
N ASP A 160 3.77 11.81 14.65
CA ASP A 160 5.18 11.49 14.63
C ASP A 160 5.42 10.00 14.88
N SER A 161 6.56 9.51 14.40
CA SER A 161 6.97 8.12 14.56
C SER A 161 8.47 7.94 14.55
N VAL A 162 8.94 6.91 15.24
CA VAL A 162 10.34 6.51 15.33
C VAL A 162 10.51 5.09 14.80
N LEU A 163 11.67 4.83 14.17
CA LEU A 163 12.09 3.49 13.74
C LEU A 163 13.04 2.94 14.80
N VAL A 164 12.73 1.75 15.31
CA VAL A 164 13.46 1.13 16.42
C VAL A 164 13.93 -0.27 16.01
N GLY A 165 15.16 -0.59 16.39
CA GLY A 165 15.81 -1.86 16.08
C GLY A 165 16.34 -1.94 14.64
N GLY A 166 17.25 -2.88 14.43
CA GLY A 166 17.80 -3.16 13.10
C GLY A 166 18.69 -2.05 12.54
N THR A 167 18.68 -1.93 11.21
CA THR A 167 19.56 -1.02 10.46
C THR A 167 18.73 0.02 9.71
N GLY A 168 19.10 1.28 9.87
CA GLY A 168 18.57 2.40 9.09
C GLY A 168 19.40 2.64 7.83
N ILE A 169 18.73 2.91 6.73
CA ILE A 169 19.32 3.19 5.42
C ILE A 169 18.81 4.52 4.92
N ALA A 170 19.72 5.47 4.69
CA ALA A 170 19.41 6.76 4.11
C ALA A 170 19.67 6.76 2.60
N PHE A 171 18.69 7.20 1.82
CA PHE A 171 18.78 7.36 0.36
C PHE A 171 18.83 8.83 -0.02
N ASP A 172 19.51 9.14 -1.13
CA ASP A 172 19.29 10.41 -1.85
C ASP A 172 18.13 10.31 -2.83
N THR A 173 17.81 11.43 -3.47
CA THR A 173 16.74 11.55 -4.49
C THR A 173 17.00 10.73 -5.76
N ALA A 174 18.22 10.21 -5.96
CA ALA A 174 18.52 9.27 -7.02
C ALA A 174 18.35 7.80 -6.57
N GLY A 175 17.85 7.56 -5.35
CA GLY A 175 17.69 6.23 -4.78
C GLY A 175 19.00 5.57 -4.35
N LYS A 176 20.11 6.31 -4.31
CA LYS A 176 21.41 5.77 -3.90
C LYS A 176 21.54 5.79 -2.39
N VAL A 177 22.05 4.69 -1.84
CA VAL A 177 22.38 4.61 -0.42
C VAL A 177 23.50 5.60 -0.09
N LYS A 178 23.20 6.57 0.76
CA LYS A 178 24.18 7.51 1.32
C LYS A 178 24.82 6.99 2.59
N ARG A 179 24.03 6.32 3.43
CA ARG A 179 24.48 5.87 4.75
C ARG A 179 23.67 4.68 5.23
N ARG A 180 24.36 3.76 5.90
CA ARG A 180 23.76 2.73 6.77
C ARG A 180 24.18 3.01 8.21
N TYR A 181 23.27 2.84 9.16
CA TYR A 181 23.52 3.12 10.57
C TYR A 181 22.62 2.27 11.47
N PRO A 182 23.06 1.91 12.69
CA PRO A 182 22.19 1.24 13.64
C PRO A 182 21.05 2.18 14.04
N LEU A 183 19.83 1.66 14.06
CA LEU A 183 18.69 2.36 14.66
C LEU A 183 18.74 2.24 16.19
N PRO A 184 18.11 3.17 16.93
CA PRO A 184 18.04 3.08 18.38
C PRO A 184 17.32 1.78 18.79
N THR A 185 17.77 1.18 19.89
CA THR A 185 16.99 0.16 20.60
C THR A 185 15.78 0.79 21.29
N LEU A 186 14.88 -0.04 21.84
CA LEU A 186 13.70 0.45 22.55
C LEU A 186 14.09 1.31 23.76
N GLU A 187 15.16 0.93 24.46
CA GLU A 187 15.72 1.67 25.60
C GLU A 187 16.34 2.99 25.15
N GLN A 188 16.98 3.03 23.98
CA GLN A 188 17.61 4.23 23.44
C GLN A 188 16.60 5.21 22.81
N ALA A 189 15.44 4.71 22.39
CA ALA A 189 14.40 5.53 21.77
C ALA A 189 13.75 6.51 22.77
N CYS A 190 13.81 6.22 24.07
CA CYS A 190 13.32 7.09 25.12
C CYS A 190 14.48 7.76 25.88
N PRO A 191 14.46 9.09 26.11
CA PRO A 191 15.56 9.82 26.75
C PRO A 191 16.02 9.27 28.11
N ASN A 192 15.12 8.62 28.86
CA ASN A 192 15.38 8.09 30.20
C ASN A 192 15.47 6.56 30.25
N GLY A 193 15.56 5.87 29.11
CA GLY A 193 15.64 4.40 29.07
C GLY A 193 14.33 3.66 29.39
N LYS A 194 13.30 4.37 29.87
CA LYS A 194 12.00 3.79 30.27
C LYS A 194 10.98 3.95 29.15
N ALA A 195 10.83 2.88 28.39
CA ALA A 195 9.85 2.74 27.32
C ALA A 195 8.75 1.75 27.72
N SER A 196 7.51 2.04 27.34
CA SER A 196 6.44 1.05 27.28
C SER A 196 5.78 1.07 25.91
N VAL A 197 5.32 -0.09 25.43
CA VAL A 197 4.66 -0.23 24.14
C VAL A 197 3.17 -0.48 24.37
N GLU A 198 2.33 0.35 23.77
CA GLU A 198 0.88 0.17 23.73
C GLU A 198 0.47 -0.41 22.37
N ASN A 199 -0.12 -1.60 22.39
CA ASN A 199 -0.66 -2.25 21.19
C ASN A 199 -2.17 -2.00 21.14
N GLY A 200 -2.59 -0.97 20.39
CA GLY A 200 -4.00 -0.60 20.25
C GLY A 200 -4.47 -0.28 18.83
N GLY A 201 -3.54 -0.26 17.86
CA GLY A 201 -3.81 0.12 16.49
C GLY A 201 -2.93 -0.61 15.48
N PRO A 202 -3.00 -0.24 14.19
CA PRO A 202 -2.21 -0.87 13.13
C PRO A 202 -0.71 -0.63 13.27
N VAL A 203 -0.31 0.42 14.01
CA VAL A 203 1.07 0.72 14.37
C VAL A 203 1.13 0.84 15.90
N PRO A 204 2.07 0.17 16.58
CA PRO A 204 2.21 0.26 18.03
C PRO A 204 2.65 1.68 18.46
N VAL A 205 2.23 2.09 19.65
CA VAL A 205 2.60 3.40 20.23
C VAL A 205 3.71 3.21 21.24
N LEU A 206 4.79 3.96 21.10
CA LEU A 206 5.89 4.03 22.06
C LEU A 206 5.60 5.15 23.07
N ARG A 207 5.48 4.78 24.35
CA ARG A 207 5.36 5.72 25.46
C ARG A 207 6.69 5.81 26.19
N CYS A 208 7.24 7.01 26.25
CA CYS A 208 8.39 7.31 27.08
C CYS A 208 7.92 7.84 28.43
N ALA A 209 8.45 7.31 29.52
CA ALA A 209 8.15 7.84 30.85
C ALA A 209 8.54 9.32 30.92
N ALA A 210 7.63 10.16 31.45
CA ALA A 210 7.88 11.57 31.63
C ALA A 210 9.18 11.79 32.39
N ASN A 211 9.99 12.77 31.95
CA ASN A 211 11.17 13.15 32.70
C ASN A 211 10.72 13.64 34.09
N ALA A 212 11.31 13.09 35.15
CA ALA A 212 11.02 13.49 36.52
C ALA A 212 11.22 15.00 36.72
N ASP A 213 12.13 15.58 35.93
CA ASP A 213 12.50 17.00 35.96
C ASP A 213 11.82 17.84 34.87
N SER A 214 10.81 17.31 34.16
CA SER A 214 10.06 18.10 33.18
C SER A 214 9.27 19.21 33.89
N PRO A 215 9.46 20.50 33.53
CA PRO A 215 8.71 21.61 34.13
C PRO A 215 7.25 21.65 33.67
N PHE A 216 6.84 20.78 32.75
CA PHE A 216 5.48 20.72 32.18
C PHE A 216 4.64 19.56 32.72
N LYS A 217 4.94 19.06 33.93
CA LYS A 217 4.04 18.13 34.62
C LYS A 217 2.76 18.88 35.03
N LEU A 218 1.64 18.54 34.40
CA LEU A 218 0.30 18.81 34.91
C LEU A 218 -0.10 17.72 35.92
#